data_AF-A0A2P4ZL41-F1
#
_entry.id   AF-A0A2P4ZL41-F1
#
_cell.length_a   1.000
_cell.length_b   1.000
_cell.length_c   1.000
_cell.angle_alpha   90.00
_cell.angle_beta   90.00
_cell.angle_gamma   90.00
#
_symmetry.space_group_name_H-M   'P 1'
#
loop_
_entity.id
_entity.type
_entity.pdbx_description
1 polymer ?
#
loop_
_entity_poly.entity_id
_entity_poly.type
_entity_poly.pdbx_seq_one_letter_code
_entity_poly.pdbx_strand_id
1 'polypeptide(L)'
;MGSLSAGGTFISQLGLSPWLVYSVAGFAFYLILCSSLRFQRLNSMRRRFNYPDRESLSRMTNEDAQKIVHAVSVYEFPLLYDLALKYAIFKVGFCYDDTSVLLTSYVTFAPGSDTLAHSIARTNFMHNPYLQSGKIKNEDMLYVLFDNMYEPVRFMKLYEWRELSDMEVAAFATVWRYLGDMLEIDFKAELGKDEWKDGIEFFDDMVIWAKDFQMKHLEPSPSITKLGETLRDLLLSAYPEFMRGPMNKILMVLVGERLRNVFGFDEPGMLEASFTYTFLLVRKFVLRYLTLPRIFPEQYISQPDAVTGRIQHYKWLKDPWYTPATFWSRWGPEAWFRRAFGLKIAGDGGEVMRPGGFLFEDIGPRNKMGKGMEETAQLARIAHTRVAAGGCPFALPRKS
;
A
#
# COMPACT_ATOMS: atom_id res chain seq x y z
N MET A 1 -8.47 -24.85 62.27
CA MET A 1 -8.53 -23.46 61.77
C MET A 1 -7.18 -22.82 62.04
N GLY A 2 -6.26 -22.82 61.07
CA GLY A 2 -4.96 -22.15 61.15
C GLY A 2 -4.80 -21.33 59.87
N SER A 3 -4.76 -20.01 60.01
CA SER A 3 -4.79 -19.05 58.91
C SER A 3 -3.46 -18.99 58.16
N LEU A 4 -3.50 -19.17 56.85
CA LEU A 4 -2.42 -18.87 55.92
C LEU A 4 -2.26 -17.34 55.80
N SER A 5 -1.23 -16.75 56.43
CA SER A 5 -0.84 -15.34 56.19
C SER A 5 0.67 -15.19 55.92
N ALA A 6 1.22 -16.02 55.03
CA ALA A 6 2.65 -16.02 54.73
C ALA A 6 3.07 -15.19 53.50
N GLY A 7 2.15 -14.48 52.82
CA GLY A 7 2.46 -13.75 51.58
C GLY A 7 2.76 -12.25 51.73
N GLY A 8 2.58 -11.66 52.92
CA GLY A 8 2.57 -10.20 53.09
C GLY A 8 3.91 -9.53 53.42
N THR A 9 5.00 -10.29 53.54
CA THR A 9 6.16 -9.89 54.37
C THR A 9 7.40 -9.37 53.64
N PHE A 10 7.50 -9.45 52.31
CA PHE A 10 8.67 -8.93 51.57
C PHE A 10 8.45 -7.53 50.99
N ILE A 11 7.28 -7.28 50.40
CA ILE A 11 6.95 -6.00 49.74
C ILE A 11 6.80 -4.87 50.77
N SER A 12 6.27 -5.20 51.95
CA SER A 12 6.10 -4.27 53.08
C SER A 12 7.43 -3.84 53.71
N GLN A 13 8.48 -4.67 53.64
CA GLN A 13 9.82 -4.36 54.15
C GLN A 13 10.56 -3.30 53.31
N LEU A 14 10.18 -3.12 52.04
CA LEU A 14 10.74 -2.12 51.13
C LEU A 14 9.99 -0.77 51.15
N GLY A 15 8.95 -0.63 51.97
CA GLY A 15 8.14 0.59 52.07
C GLY A 15 7.28 0.90 50.82
N LEU A 16 7.18 -0.04 49.87
CA LEU A 16 6.40 0.13 48.64
C LEU A 16 4.98 -0.41 48.82
N SER A 17 4.00 0.34 48.31
CA SER A 17 2.60 -0.13 48.27
C SER A 17 2.49 -1.39 47.40
N PRO A 18 1.84 -2.48 47.88
CA PRO A 18 1.60 -3.68 47.06
C PRO A 18 0.90 -3.37 45.73
N TRP A 19 0.00 -2.38 45.71
CA TRP A 19 -0.69 -1.93 44.50
C TRP A 19 0.24 -1.31 43.47
N LEU A 20 1.26 -0.58 43.91
CA LEU A 20 2.29 -0.04 43.01
C LEU A 20 3.09 -1.18 42.37
N VAL A 21 3.48 -2.19 43.17
CA VAL A 21 4.22 -3.36 42.67
C VAL A 21 3.39 -4.14 41.65
N TYR A 22 2.12 -4.44 41.94
CA TYR A 22 1.24 -5.13 41.00
C TYR A 22 0.98 -4.33 39.72
N SER A 23 0.84 -3.00 39.82
CA SER A 23 0.62 -2.15 38.65
C SER A 23 1.85 -2.12 37.75
N VAL A 24 3.05 -1.99 38.32
CA VAL A 24 4.31 -2.00 37.57
C VAL A 24 4.55 -3.38 36.93
N ALA A 25 4.33 -4.46 37.68
CA ALA A 25 4.47 -5.82 37.16
C ALA A 25 3.46 -6.11 36.03
N GLY A 26 2.20 -5.71 36.20
CA GLY A 26 1.16 -5.84 35.19
C GLY A 26 1.46 -5.04 33.92
N PHE A 27 1.95 -3.80 34.06
CA PHE A 27 2.37 -2.99 32.92
C PHE A 27 3.58 -3.61 32.19
N ALA A 28 4.61 -4.04 32.92
CA ALA A 28 5.77 -4.70 32.34
C ALA A 28 5.39 -6.00 31.61
N PHE A 29 4.51 -6.82 32.20
CA PHE A 29 3.96 -8.01 31.55
C PHE A 29 3.22 -7.66 30.25
N TYR A 30 2.37 -6.62 30.26
CA TYR A 30 1.67 -6.17 29.08
C TYR A 30 2.62 -5.71 27.96
N LEU A 31 3.68 -4.96 28.29
CA LEU A 31 4.69 -4.55 27.31
C LEU A 31 5.40 -5.76 26.67
N ILE A 32 5.76 -6.76 27.47
CA ILE A 32 6.37 -8.01 27.00
C ILE A 32 5.40 -8.77 26.09
N LEU A 33 4.12 -8.84 26.48
CA LEU A 33 3.08 -9.49 25.69
C LEU A 33 2.89 -8.81 24.33
N CYS A 34 2.75 -7.47 24.31
CA CYS A 34 2.64 -6.69 23.07
C CYS A 34 3.85 -6.91 22.15
N SER A 35 5.07 -6.81 22.70
CA SER A 35 6.30 -7.01 21.95
C SER A 35 6.37 -8.44 21.37
N SER A 36 6.11 -9.46 22.19
CA SER A 36 6.20 -10.86 21.78
C SER A 36 5.20 -11.21 20.68
N LEU A 37 3.94 -10.80 20.85
CA LEU A 37 2.88 -11.08 19.87
C LEU A 37 3.12 -10.34 18.54
N ARG A 38 3.69 -9.12 18.58
CA ARG A 38 4.02 -8.37 17.36
C ARG A 38 5.09 -9.06 16.51
N PHE A 39 6.15 -9.55 17.13
CA PHE A 39 7.20 -10.27 16.41
C PHE A 39 6.80 -11.72 16.07
N GLN A 40 5.77 -12.28 16.71
CA GLN A 40 5.30 -13.64 16.43
C GLN A 40 4.88 -13.81 14.96
N ARG A 41 4.17 -12.85 14.38
CA ARG A 41 3.75 -12.92 12.96
C ARG A 41 4.94 -12.90 12.01
N LEU A 42 5.85 -11.95 12.20
CA LEU A 42 7.08 -11.86 11.41
C LEU A 42 7.90 -13.15 11.51
N ASN A 43 8.08 -13.68 12.72
CA ASN A 43 8.84 -14.91 12.95
C ASN A 43 8.14 -16.13 12.33
N SER A 44 6.80 -16.21 12.41
CA SER A 44 6.01 -17.25 11.75
C SER A 44 6.17 -17.19 10.23
N MET A 45 6.09 -15.98 9.66
CA MET A 45 6.26 -15.75 8.22
C MET A 45 7.67 -16.16 7.74
N ARG A 46 8.73 -15.73 8.46
CA ARG A 46 10.12 -16.12 8.15
C ARG A 46 10.33 -17.62 8.19
N ARG A 47 9.77 -18.31 9.20
CA ARG A 47 9.85 -19.77 9.30
C ARG A 47 9.08 -20.48 8.20
N ARG A 48 7.90 -19.97 7.84
CA ARG A 48 7.03 -20.56 6.81
C ARG A 48 7.66 -20.52 5.42
N PHE A 49 8.17 -19.35 5.02
CA PHE A 49 8.74 -19.15 3.68
C PHE A 49 10.21 -19.55 3.58
N ASN A 50 10.94 -19.52 4.70
CA ASN A 50 12.30 -20.02 4.83
C ASN A 50 13.28 -19.41 3.81
N TYR A 51 13.42 -18.08 3.86
CA TYR A 51 14.45 -17.31 3.14
C TYR A 51 15.46 -16.73 4.16
N PRO A 52 16.39 -17.53 4.70
CA PRO A 52 17.23 -17.14 5.83
C PRO A 52 18.34 -16.12 5.48
N ASP A 53 18.76 -16.07 4.23
CA ASP A 53 19.89 -15.27 3.76
C ASP A 53 19.63 -14.70 2.35
N ARG A 54 20.52 -13.82 1.90
CA ARG A 54 20.38 -13.14 0.60
C ARG A 54 20.40 -14.12 -0.58
N GLU A 55 21.23 -15.16 -0.53
CA GLU A 55 21.31 -16.15 -1.61
C GLU A 55 19.97 -16.86 -1.81
N SER A 56 19.28 -17.17 -0.71
CA SER A 56 17.97 -17.80 -0.75
C SER A 56 16.89 -16.93 -1.42
N LEU A 57 17.06 -15.60 -1.49
CA LEU A 57 16.10 -14.70 -2.13
C LEU A 57 16.05 -14.88 -3.65
N SER A 58 17.13 -15.39 -4.26
CA SER A 58 17.20 -15.69 -5.70
C SER A 58 16.22 -16.78 -6.16
N ARG A 59 15.67 -17.57 -5.23
CA ARG A 59 14.65 -18.61 -5.51
C ARG A 59 13.24 -18.21 -5.06
N MET A 60 13.01 -16.93 -4.73
CA MET A 60 11.69 -16.46 -4.30
C MET A 60 10.67 -16.53 -5.44
N THR A 61 9.62 -17.32 -5.25
CA THR A 61 8.55 -17.44 -6.24
C THR A 61 7.63 -16.23 -6.22
N ASN A 62 6.98 -15.92 -7.35
CA ASN A 62 5.98 -14.85 -7.41
C ASN A 62 4.84 -15.08 -6.41
N GLU A 63 4.43 -16.34 -6.21
CA GLU A 63 3.40 -16.70 -5.23
C GLU A 63 3.83 -16.40 -3.79
N ASP A 64 5.06 -16.77 -3.41
CA ASP A 64 5.56 -16.49 -2.05
C ASP A 64 5.68 -14.98 -1.85
N ALA A 65 6.22 -14.28 -2.84
CA ALA A 65 6.36 -12.84 -2.82
C ALA A 65 5.00 -12.15 -2.64
N GLN A 66 3.97 -12.55 -3.39
CA GLN A 66 2.62 -12.00 -3.24
C GLN A 66 2.03 -12.29 -1.87
N LYS A 67 2.16 -13.52 -1.35
CA LYS A 67 1.65 -13.88 -0.02
C LYS A 67 2.34 -13.07 1.10
N ILE A 68 3.65 -12.80 0.97
CA ILE A 68 4.42 -11.96 1.90
C ILE A 68 3.92 -10.50 1.82
N VAL A 69 3.87 -9.91 0.62
CA VAL A 69 3.43 -8.52 0.43
C VAL A 69 2.00 -8.33 0.91
N HIS A 70 1.09 -9.25 0.58
CA HIS A 70 -0.29 -9.22 1.03
C HIS A 70 -0.39 -9.30 2.57
N ALA A 71 0.37 -10.19 3.22
CA ALA A 71 0.38 -10.27 4.68
C ALA A 71 0.89 -8.97 5.33
N VAL A 72 1.93 -8.37 4.76
CA VAL A 72 2.48 -7.08 5.20
C VAL A 72 1.44 -5.96 5.05
N SER A 73 0.74 -5.89 3.92
CA SER A 73 -0.23 -4.85 3.63
C SER A 73 -1.49 -4.97 4.48
N VAL A 74 -2.04 -6.16 4.72
CA VAL A 74 -3.34 -6.29 5.42
C VAL A 74 -3.23 -6.47 6.94
N TYR A 75 -2.14 -7.07 7.43
CA TYR A 75 -1.99 -7.34 8.87
C TYR A 75 -1.01 -6.38 9.55
N GLU A 76 0.14 -6.14 8.94
CA GLU A 76 1.25 -5.49 9.61
C GLU A 76 1.11 -3.95 9.53
N PHE A 77 1.04 -3.41 8.30
CA PHE A 77 1.14 -1.98 8.01
C PHE A 77 0.01 -1.40 7.14
N PRO A 78 -1.28 -1.78 7.27
CA PRO A 78 -2.34 -1.34 6.35
C PRO A 78 -2.46 0.17 6.20
N LEU A 79 -2.38 0.92 7.32
CA LEU A 79 -2.53 2.37 7.28
C LEU A 79 -1.43 3.06 6.46
N LEU A 80 -0.16 2.73 6.72
CA LEU A 80 0.96 3.39 6.04
C LEU A 80 1.23 2.79 4.65
N TYR A 81 0.84 1.55 4.40
CA TYR A 81 0.80 0.98 3.06
C TYR A 81 -0.19 1.73 2.16
N ASP A 82 -1.43 1.91 2.63
CA ASP A 82 -2.46 2.69 1.92
C ASP A 82 -2.04 4.15 1.72
N LEU A 83 -1.45 4.79 2.75
CA LEU A 83 -0.93 6.15 2.63
C LEU A 83 0.23 6.26 1.63
N ALA A 84 1.11 5.25 1.57
CA ALA A 84 2.22 5.23 0.62
C ALA A 84 1.74 5.04 -0.82
N LEU A 85 0.72 4.21 -1.06
CA LEU A 85 0.10 4.09 -2.39
C LEU A 85 -0.61 5.39 -2.79
N LYS A 86 -1.32 6.04 -1.86
CA LYS A 86 -1.88 7.39 -2.08
C LYS A 86 -0.80 8.40 -2.47
N TYR A 87 0.35 8.34 -1.80
CA TYR A 87 1.50 9.19 -2.11
C TYR A 87 2.08 8.88 -3.49
N ALA A 88 2.23 7.61 -3.87
CA ALA A 88 2.68 7.21 -5.20
C ALA A 88 1.73 7.70 -6.30
N ILE A 89 0.42 7.52 -6.13
CA ILE A 89 -0.60 8.05 -7.07
C ILE A 89 -0.53 9.58 -7.14
N PHE A 90 -0.34 10.26 -6.00
CA PHE A 90 -0.20 11.71 -5.95
C PHE A 90 0.99 12.24 -6.77
N LYS A 91 2.06 11.46 -6.95
CA LYS A 91 3.21 11.88 -7.79
C LYS A 91 2.91 11.89 -9.29
N VAL A 92 1.97 11.05 -9.74
CA VAL A 92 1.79 10.75 -11.17
C VAL A 92 0.47 11.26 -11.76
N GLY A 93 -0.47 11.74 -10.93
CA GLY A 93 -1.73 12.38 -11.36
C GLY A 93 -3.01 11.60 -11.03
N PHE A 94 -4.19 12.23 -11.18
CA PHE A 94 -5.46 11.72 -10.62
C PHE A 94 -6.23 10.74 -11.53
N CYS A 95 -6.44 9.53 -11.01
CA CYS A 95 -7.64 8.69 -11.17
C CYS A 95 -7.78 7.78 -9.92
N TYR A 96 -7.80 8.39 -8.73
CA TYR A 96 -7.47 7.69 -7.47
C TYR A 96 -8.29 6.43 -7.23
N ASP A 97 -9.63 6.50 -7.26
CA ASP A 97 -10.45 5.35 -6.88
C ASP A 97 -10.23 4.16 -7.85
N ASP A 98 -10.21 4.42 -9.16
CA ASP A 98 -9.95 3.41 -10.19
C ASP A 98 -8.51 2.84 -10.13
N THR A 99 -7.51 3.70 -10.00
CA THR A 99 -6.12 3.26 -9.84
C THR A 99 -5.95 2.47 -8.55
N SER A 100 -6.58 2.89 -7.45
CA SER A 100 -6.45 2.24 -6.15
C SER A 100 -7.00 0.81 -6.16
N VAL A 101 -8.13 0.55 -6.85
CA VAL A 101 -8.67 -0.82 -6.95
C VAL A 101 -7.81 -1.71 -7.82
N LEU A 102 -7.19 -1.19 -8.88
CA LEU A 102 -6.24 -1.95 -9.72
C LEU A 102 -4.97 -2.30 -8.94
N LEU A 103 -4.37 -1.31 -8.26
CA LEU A 103 -3.15 -1.53 -7.46
C LEU A 103 -3.40 -2.50 -6.30
N THR A 104 -4.55 -2.37 -5.63
CA THR A 104 -4.96 -3.31 -4.58
C THR A 104 -5.13 -4.72 -5.14
N SER A 105 -5.70 -4.86 -6.34
CA SER A 105 -5.88 -6.15 -7.00
C SER A 105 -4.54 -6.84 -7.27
N TYR A 106 -3.52 -6.09 -7.67
CA TYR A 106 -2.18 -6.63 -7.95
C TYR A 106 -1.52 -7.33 -6.75
N VAL A 107 -1.75 -6.82 -5.55
CA VAL A 107 -1.15 -7.36 -4.32
C VAL A 107 -2.10 -8.28 -3.56
N THR A 108 -3.39 -8.30 -3.90
CA THR A 108 -4.40 -9.13 -3.23
C THR A 108 -4.58 -10.48 -3.91
N PHE A 109 -4.68 -10.50 -5.23
CA PHE A 109 -4.93 -11.73 -5.98
C PHE A 109 -3.65 -12.48 -6.29
N ALA A 110 -3.74 -13.81 -6.28
CA ALA A 110 -2.59 -14.67 -6.48
C ALA A 110 -2.04 -14.55 -7.92
N PRO A 111 -0.72 -14.67 -8.11
CA PRO A 111 -0.11 -14.85 -9.43
C PRO A 111 -0.79 -15.96 -10.22
N GLY A 112 -1.01 -15.75 -11.51
CA GLY A 112 -1.69 -16.72 -12.39
C GLY A 112 -3.20 -16.88 -12.18
N SER A 113 -3.82 -16.16 -11.24
CA SER A 113 -5.28 -16.16 -11.10
C SER A 113 -5.98 -15.37 -12.21
N ASP A 114 -7.17 -15.83 -12.61
CA ASP A 114 -8.01 -15.15 -13.60
C ASP A 114 -8.30 -13.70 -13.21
N THR A 115 -8.55 -13.46 -11.93
CA THR A 115 -8.85 -12.13 -11.41
C THR A 115 -7.68 -11.16 -11.59
N LEU A 116 -6.45 -11.60 -11.27
CA LEU A 116 -5.26 -10.78 -11.48
C LEU A 116 -5.04 -10.50 -12.97
N ALA A 117 -5.19 -11.53 -13.82
CA ALA A 117 -5.01 -11.39 -15.26
C ALA A 117 -5.99 -10.36 -15.87
N HIS A 118 -7.26 -10.35 -15.44
CA HIS A 118 -8.23 -9.34 -15.89
C HIS A 118 -7.89 -7.93 -15.38
N SER A 119 -7.39 -7.81 -14.14
CA SER A 119 -6.91 -6.52 -13.62
C SER A 119 -5.79 -5.93 -14.48
N ILE A 120 -4.81 -6.75 -14.85
CA ILE A 120 -3.67 -6.30 -15.65
C ILE A 120 -4.11 -6.03 -17.08
N ALA A 121 -4.94 -6.90 -17.64
CA ALA A 121 -5.51 -6.71 -18.97
C ALA A 121 -6.25 -5.38 -19.09
N ARG A 122 -7.01 -4.98 -18.05
CA ARG A 122 -7.67 -3.69 -18.03
C ARG A 122 -6.68 -2.54 -18.06
N THR A 123 -5.60 -2.64 -17.31
CA THR A 123 -4.52 -1.64 -17.31
C THR A 123 -3.86 -1.54 -18.67
N ASN A 124 -3.52 -2.67 -19.29
CA ASN A 124 -2.92 -2.70 -20.63
C ASN A 124 -3.89 -2.12 -21.68
N PHE A 125 -5.19 -2.47 -21.63
CA PHE A 125 -6.21 -1.88 -22.51
C PHE A 125 -6.26 -0.35 -22.38
N MET A 126 -6.17 0.18 -21.15
CA MET A 126 -6.21 1.62 -20.92
C MET A 126 -4.92 2.33 -21.37
N HIS A 127 -3.76 1.71 -21.21
CA HIS A 127 -2.47 2.32 -21.53
C HIS A 127 -2.02 2.13 -23.00
N ASN A 128 -2.37 1.02 -23.65
CA ASN A 128 -1.91 0.68 -25.00
C ASN A 128 -2.12 1.80 -26.04
N PRO A 129 -3.28 2.47 -26.13
CA PRO A 129 -3.45 3.57 -27.09
C PRO A 129 -2.51 4.76 -26.84
N TYR A 130 -2.13 5.01 -25.58
CA TYR A 130 -1.22 6.09 -25.21
C TYR A 130 0.25 5.70 -25.43
N LEU A 131 0.60 4.43 -25.21
CA LEU A 131 1.89 3.87 -25.57
C LEU A 131 2.12 3.92 -27.09
N GLN A 132 1.15 3.44 -27.87
CA GLN A 132 1.21 3.44 -29.34
C GLN A 132 1.30 4.84 -29.94
N SER A 133 0.68 5.84 -29.29
CA SER A 133 0.77 7.24 -29.73
C SER A 133 1.99 7.99 -29.19
N GLY A 134 2.84 7.33 -28.40
CA GLY A 134 4.03 7.94 -27.80
C GLY A 134 3.73 8.98 -26.71
N LYS A 135 2.50 9.02 -26.20
CA LYS A 135 2.09 9.93 -25.11
C LYS A 135 2.47 9.42 -23.73
N ILE A 136 2.56 8.10 -23.59
CA ILE A 136 3.19 7.42 -22.45
C ILE A 136 4.39 6.69 -23.04
N LYS A 137 5.56 6.85 -22.43
CA LYS A 137 6.77 6.13 -22.82
C LYS A 137 7.00 4.94 -21.90
N ASN A 138 7.91 4.06 -22.32
CA ASN A 138 8.34 2.93 -21.49
C ASN A 138 9.00 3.39 -20.18
N GLU A 139 9.85 4.43 -20.22
CA GLU A 139 10.40 5.09 -19.02
C GLU A 139 9.32 5.60 -18.05
N ASP A 140 8.19 6.13 -18.56
CA ASP A 140 7.09 6.60 -17.72
C ASP A 140 6.40 5.43 -16.99
N MET A 141 6.17 4.33 -17.70
CA MET A 141 5.62 3.10 -17.12
C MET A 141 6.54 2.53 -16.04
N LEU A 142 7.85 2.50 -16.30
CA LEU A 142 8.84 2.02 -15.35
C LEU A 142 8.91 2.90 -14.10
N TYR A 143 8.77 4.22 -14.25
CA TYR A 143 8.75 5.16 -13.13
C TYR A 143 7.51 4.97 -12.24
N VAL A 144 6.33 4.77 -12.84
CA VAL A 144 5.11 4.48 -12.08
C VAL A 144 5.22 3.13 -11.36
N LEU A 145 5.78 2.11 -12.02
CA LEU A 145 6.06 0.81 -11.40
C LEU A 145 6.98 0.95 -10.18
N PHE A 146 8.08 1.71 -10.36
CA PHE A 146 9.03 2.03 -9.29
C PHE A 146 8.33 2.70 -8.10
N ASP A 147 7.56 3.77 -8.32
CA ASP A 147 6.96 4.53 -7.23
C ASP A 147 5.99 3.66 -6.39
N ASN A 148 5.22 2.77 -7.03
CA ASN A 148 4.32 1.87 -6.31
C ASN A 148 5.04 0.73 -5.57
N MET A 149 6.25 0.37 -5.98
CA MET A 149 7.12 -0.58 -5.28
C MET A 149 7.86 0.08 -4.12
N TYR A 150 8.50 1.22 -4.39
CA TYR A 150 9.47 1.87 -3.52
C TYR A 150 8.81 2.68 -2.40
N GLU A 151 7.74 3.43 -2.67
CA GLU A 151 7.13 4.30 -1.66
C GLU A 151 6.58 3.51 -0.46
N PRO A 152 5.91 2.35 -0.63
CA PRO A 152 5.56 1.51 0.52
C PRO A 152 6.78 1.09 1.35
N VAL A 153 7.87 0.64 0.72
CA VAL A 153 9.09 0.26 1.44
C VAL A 153 9.68 1.44 2.20
N ARG A 154 9.73 2.63 1.58
CA ARG A 154 10.23 3.86 2.18
C ARG A 154 9.37 4.32 3.36
N PHE A 155 8.05 4.32 3.21
CA PHE A 155 7.13 4.74 4.28
C PHE A 155 7.22 3.81 5.49
N MET A 156 7.34 2.50 5.28
CA MET A 156 7.50 1.54 6.38
C MET A 156 8.81 1.78 7.13
N LYS A 157 9.90 2.02 6.42
CA LYS A 157 11.20 2.36 7.02
C LYS A 157 11.12 3.62 7.89
N LEU A 158 10.52 4.69 7.37
CA LEU A 158 10.48 5.99 8.03
C LEU A 158 9.46 6.04 9.18
N TYR A 159 8.26 5.53 8.96
CA TYR A 159 7.09 5.89 9.78
C TYR A 159 6.43 4.70 10.49
N GLU A 160 6.76 3.45 10.15
CA GLU A 160 6.26 2.27 10.87
C GLU A 160 7.13 1.85 12.05
N TRP A 161 6.54 1.03 12.92
CA TRP A 161 7.14 0.54 14.17
C TRP A 161 8.37 -0.35 13.97
N ARG A 162 8.58 -0.88 12.77
CA ARG A 162 9.80 -1.54 12.31
C ARG A 162 10.01 -1.31 10.81
N GLU A 163 11.27 -1.44 10.40
CA GLU A 163 11.62 -1.56 8.99
C GLU A 163 11.23 -2.95 8.46
N LEU A 164 11.02 -3.02 7.14
CA LEU A 164 10.89 -4.28 6.44
C LEU A 164 12.22 -5.03 6.49
N SER A 165 12.15 -6.36 6.57
CA SER A 165 13.32 -7.21 6.42
C SER A 165 13.66 -7.45 4.96
N ASP A 166 14.89 -7.89 4.67
CA ASP A 166 15.35 -8.18 3.32
C ASP A 166 14.42 -9.15 2.58
N MET A 167 13.88 -10.16 3.26
CA MET A 167 12.86 -11.06 2.70
C MET A 167 11.59 -10.31 2.25
N GLU A 168 11.13 -9.34 3.04
CA GLU A 168 9.95 -8.54 2.70
C GLU A 168 10.27 -7.54 1.57
N VAL A 169 11.43 -6.88 1.59
CA VAL A 169 11.86 -5.96 0.51
C VAL A 169 12.02 -6.73 -0.80
N ALA A 170 12.65 -7.90 -0.78
CA ALA A 170 12.77 -8.76 -1.95
C ALA A 170 11.41 -9.25 -2.44
N ALA A 171 10.45 -9.53 -1.55
CA ALA A 171 9.09 -9.88 -1.93
C ALA A 171 8.37 -8.73 -2.63
N PHE A 172 8.50 -7.50 -2.13
CA PHE A 172 8.01 -6.31 -2.83
C PHE A 172 8.62 -6.23 -4.24
N ALA A 173 9.94 -6.32 -4.34
CA ALA A 173 10.64 -6.23 -5.61
C ALA A 173 10.25 -7.33 -6.59
N THR A 174 10.08 -8.56 -6.11
CA THR A 174 9.67 -9.72 -6.90
C THR A 174 8.24 -9.56 -7.45
N VAL A 175 7.29 -9.14 -6.60
CA VAL A 175 5.90 -8.88 -7.04
C VAL A 175 5.87 -7.79 -8.10
N TRP A 176 6.57 -6.68 -7.87
CA TRP A 176 6.56 -5.56 -8.81
C TRP A 176 7.34 -5.85 -10.09
N ARG A 177 8.36 -6.71 -10.03
CA ARG A 177 8.99 -7.26 -11.23
C ARG A 177 7.99 -8.08 -12.06
N TYR A 178 7.32 -9.03 -11.42
CA TYR A 178 6.30 -9.87 -12.04
C TYR A 178 5.19 -9.04 -12.71
N LEU A 179 4.73 -7.99 -12.03
CA LEU A 179 3.75 -7.05 -12.58
C LEU A 179 4.31 -6.28 -13.77
N GLY A 180 5.55 -5.79 -13.70
CA GLY A 180 6.18 -5.08 -14.80
C GLY A 180 6.32 -5.91 -16.07
N ASP A 181 6.68 -7.19 -15.93
CA ASP A 181 6.73 -8.14 -17.05
C ASP A 181 5.33 -8.33 -17.68
N MET A 182 4.27 -8.42 -16.87
CA MET A 182 2.90 -8.53 -17.39
C MET A 182 2.35 -7.23 -17.99
N LEU A 183 2.84 -6.08 -17.51
CA LEU A 183 2.55 -4.74 -18.04
C LEU A 183 3.41 -4.40 -19.27
N GLU A 184 4.23 -5.33 -19.76
CA GLU A 184 5.05 -5.17 -20.98
C GLU A 184 6.09 -4.07 -20.88
N ILE A 185 6.63 -3.84 -19.68
CA ILE A 185 7.71 -2.89 -19.46
C ILE A 185 9.02 -3.50 -19.94
N ASP A 186 9.67 -2.84 -20.90
CA ASP A 186 10.98 -3.25 -21.38
C ASP A 186 12.06 -2.75 -20.40
N PHE A 187 12.41 -3.61 -19.44
CA PHE A 187 13.46 -3.31 -18.48
C PHE A 187 14.84 -3.18 -19.11
N LYS A 188 15.13 -3.92 -20.19
CA LYS A 188 16.43 -3.89 -20.85
C LYS A 188 16.68 -2.56 -21.52
N ALA A 189 15.65 -1.99 -22.14
CA ALA A 189 15.73 -0.67 -22.77
C ALA A 189 16.08 0.43 -21.76
N GLU A 190 15.52 0.38 -20.54
CA GLU A 190 15.68 1.46 -19.55
C GLU A 190 16.85 1.23 -18.58
N LEU A 191 17.06 -0.01 -18.13
CA LEU A 191 18.07 -0.38 -17.13
C LEU A 191 19.36 -0.94 -17.77
N GLY A 192 19.36 -1.19 -19.08
CA GLY A 192 20.49 -1.80 -19.80
C GLY A 192 20.70 -3.29 -19.52
N LYS A 193 19.84 -3.91 -18.69
CA LYS A 193 19.86 -5.35 -18.39
C LYS A 193 18.45 -5.88 -18.10
N ASP A 194 18.28 -7.18 -18.26
CA ASP A 194 17.05 -7.95 -18.07
C ASP A 194 17.19 -9.09 -17.06
N GLU A 195 18.37 -9.26 -16.46
CA GLU A 195 18.67 -10.29 -15.46
C GLU A 195 19.22 -9.66 -14.17
N TRP A 196 18.76 -10.18 -13.02
CA TRP A 196 19.21 -9.83 -11.67
C TRP A 196 19.39 -11.08 -10.85
N LYS A 197 20.26 -11.04 -9.82
CA LYS A 197 20.50 -12.18 -8.92
C LYS A 197 19.33 -12.45 -8.00
N ASP A 198 18.70 -11.39 -7.50
CA ASP A 198 17.62 -11.45 -6.53
C ASP A 198 16.77 -10.17 -6.59
N GLY A 199 15.66 -10.17 -5.84
CA GLY A 199 14.78 -9.01 -5.75
C GLY A 199 15.44 -7.77 -5.12
N ILE A 200 16.48 -7.92 -4.29
CA ILE A 200 17.18 -6.78 -3.69
C ILE A 200 18.03 -6.06 -4.74
N GLU A 201 18.77 -6.79 -5.58
CA GLU A 201 19.52 -6.18 -6.68
C GLU A 201 18.60 -5.45 -7.66
N PHE A 202 17.45 -6.05 -8.01
CA PHE A 202 16.44 -5.38 -8.83
C PHE A 202 15.91 -4.10 -8.17
N PHE A 203 15.63 -4.14 -6.87
CA PHE A 203 15.19 -2.97 -6.12
C PHE A 203 16.24 -1.85 -6.12
N ASP A 204 17.51 -2.18 -5.87
CA ASP A 204 18.61 -1.22 -5.82
C ASP A 204 18.82 -0.53 -7.18
N ASP A 205 18.81 -1.30 -8.27
CA ASP A 205 18.95 -0.74 -9.62
C ASP A 205 17.78 0.16 -10.00
N MET A 206 16.56 -0.23 -9.63
CA MET A 206 15.37 0.59 -9.83
C MET A 206 15.47 1.92 -9.08
N VAL A 207 16.01 1.93 -7.86
CA VAL A 207 16.25 3.16 -7.07
C VAL A 207 17.27 4.06 -7.75
N ILE A 208 18.37 3.50 -8.25
CA ILE A 208 19.41 4.26 -8.97
C ILE A 208 18.83 4.87 -10.24
N TRP A 209 18.18 4.06 -11.07
CA TRP A 209 17.54 4.53 -12.31
C TRP A 209 16.48 5.60 -12.04
N ALA A 210 15.62 5.40 -11.04
CA ALA A 210 14.56 6.35 -10.73
C ALA A 210 15.12 7.69 -10.22
N LYS A 211 16.24 7.69 -9.48
CA LYS A 211 16.90 8.93 -9.07
C LYS A 211 17.33 9.74 -10.29
N ASP A 212 17.91 9.09 -11.29
CA ASP A 212 18.36 9.71 -12.53
C ASP A 212 17.18 10.19 -13.38
N PHE A 213 16.14 9.35 -13.52
CA PHE A 213 14.87 9.72 -14.16
C PHE A 213 14.29 10.99 -13.53
N GLN A 214 14.20 11.02 -12.20
CA GLN A 214 13.65 12.17 -11.51
C GLN A 214 14.51 13.43 -11.70
N MET A 215 15.84 13.31 -11.81
CA MET A 215 16.71 14.46 -12.05
C MET A 215 16.54 15.05 -13.45
N LYS A 216 16.16 14.22 -14.43
CA LYS A 216 15.93 14.64 -15.81
C LYS A 216 14.52 15.16 -16.08
N HIS A 217 13.52 14.66 -15.35
CA HIS A 217 12.10 14.87 -15.71
C HIS A 217 11.26 15.61 -14.66
N LEU A 218 11.64 15.62 -13.39
CA LEU A 218 10.87 16.32 -12.35
C LEU A 218 11.41 17.74 -12.16
N GLU A 219 11.03 18.62 -13.09
CA GLU A 219 11.30 20.05 -13.02
C GLU A 219 10.00 20.86 -12.79
N PRO A 220 10.06 21.99 -12.07
CA PRO A 220 8.90 22.86 -11.89
C PRO A 220 8.43 23.44 -13.23
N SER A 221 7.12 23.39 -13.46
CA SER A 221 6.50 24.08 -14.60
C SER A 221 5.09 24.57 -14.22
N PRO A 222 4.54 25.60 -14.90
CA PRO A 222 3.21 26.11 -14.57
C PRO A 222 2.11 25.04 -14.65
N SER A 223 2.21 24.10 -15.59
CA SER A 223 1.26 22.99 -15.72
C SER A 223 1.39 21.99 -14.56
N ILE A 224 2.62 21.68 -14.13
CA ILE A 224 2.88 20.80 -12.98
C ILE A 224 2.44 21.46 -11.67
N THR A 225 2.71 22.75 -11.47
CA THR A 225 2.20 23.50 -10.30
C THR A 225 0.68 23.47 -10.27
N LYS A 226 0.02 23.71 -11.41
CA LYS A 226 -1.44 23.68 -11.47
C LYS A 226 -2.01 22.29 -11.20
N LEU A 227 -1.33 21.26 -11.70
CA LEU A 227 -1.65 19.88 -11.39
C LEU A 227 -1.56 19.67 -9.89
N GLY A 228 -0.42 19.98 -9.27
CA GLY A 228 -0.18 19.86 -7.83
C GLY A 228 -1.26 20.53 -6.98
N GLU A 229 -1.63 21.78 -7.27
CA GLU A 229 -2.74 22.47 -6.60
C GLU A 229 -4.05 21.69 -6.69
N THR A 230 -4.41 21.24 -7.90
CA THR A 230 -5.61 20.45 -8.14
C THR A 230 -5.57 19.14 -7.37
N LEU A 231 -4.40 18.49 -7.32
CA LEU A 231 -4.23 17.24 -6.60
C LEU A 231 -4.42 17.46 -5.09
N ARG A 232 -3.76 18.47 -4.54
CA ARG A 232 -3.83 18.86 -3.12
C ARG A 232 -5.26 19.19 -2.73
N ASP A 233 -5.96 20.01 -3.51
CA ASP A 233 -7.32 20.43 -3.21
C ASP A 233 -8.29 19.24 -3.26
N LEU A 234 -8.08 18.28 -4.17
CA LEU A 234 -8.85 17.04 -4.21
C LEU A 234 -8.60 16.18 -2.96
N LEU A 235 -7.34 15.97 -2.56
CA LEU A 235 -7.00 15.26 -1.31
C LEU A 235 -7.66 15.93 -0.09
N LEU A 236 -7.58 17.25 0.02
CA LEU A 236 -8.16 18.00 1.13
C LEU A 236 -9.69 17.98 1.12
N SER A 237 -10.31 17.86 -0.06
CA SER A 237 -11.77 17.76 -0.17
C SER A 237 -12.36 16.47 0.39
N ALA A 238 -11.52 15.46 0.71
CA ALA A 238 -11.92 14.26 1.44
C ALA A 238 -12.17 14.52 2.95
N TYR A 239 -11.75 15.68 3.46
CA TYR A 239 -11.85 16.05 4.86
C TYR A 239 -12.88 17.18 5.09
N PRO A 240 -13.47 17.26 6.30
CA PRO A 240 -14.26 18.40 6.72
C PRO A 240 -13.50 19.71 6.58
N GLU A 241 -14.19 20.82 6.32
CA GLU A 241 -13.57 22.12 6.05
C GLU A 241 -12.59 22.58 7.14
N PHE A 242 -12.98 22.42 8.42
CA PHE A 242 -12.15 22.79 9.56
C PHE A 242 -10.84 21.98 9.66
N MET A 243 -10.79 20.78 9.06
CA MET A 243 -9.59 19.93 9.03
C MET A 243 -8.66 20.24 7.85
N ARG A 244 -9.13 20.92 6.79
CA ARG A 244 -8.36 21.11 5.56
C ARG A 244 -7.06 21.87 5.80
N GLY A 245 -7.08 22.93 6.62
CA GLY A 245 -5.86 23.69 6.97
C GLY A 245 -4.80 22.84 7.68
N PRO A 246 -5.13 22.20 8.83
CA PRO A 246 -4.22 21.28 9.51
C PRO A 246 -3.73 20.12 8.62
N MET A 247 -4.62 19.50 7.84
CA MET A 247 -4.24 18.41 6.93
C MET A 247 -3.31 18.89 5.82
N ASN A 248 -3.50 20.11 5.30
CA ASN A 248 -2.58 20.68 4.31
C ASN A 248 -1.17 20.82 4.86
N LYS A 249 -1.03 21.29 6.10
CA LYS A 249 0.27 21.43 6.78
C LYS A 249 0.98 20.08 6.94
N ILE A 250 0.25 19.05 7.38
CA ILE A 250 0.76 17.67 7.46
C ILE A 250 1.16 17.16 6.08
N LEU A 251 0.33 17.40 5.06
CA LEU A 251 0.62 17.02 3.68
C LEU A 251 1.92 17.66 3.19
N MET A 252 2.14 18.96 3.40
CA MET A 252 3.39 19.63 2.99
C MET A 252 4.64 19.02 3.64
N VAL A 253 4.53 18.53 4.88
CA VAL A 253 5.62 17.79 5.53
C VAL A 253 5.86 16.45 4.86
N LEU A 254 4.79 15.69 4.58
CA LEU A 254 4.88 14.33 4.01
C LEU A 254 5.24 14.30 2.52
N VAL A 255 4.83 15.31 1.75
CA VAL A 255 5.18 15.49 0.33
C VAL A 255 6.70 15.44 0.11
N GLY A 256 7.46 15.97 1.07
CA GLY A 256 8.91 16.04 1.01
C GLY A 256 9.40 17.19 0.12
N GLU A 257 10.66 17.57 0.31
CA GLU A 257 11.24 18.77 -0.32
C GLU A 257 11.18 18.73 -1.85
N ARG A 258 11.66 17.65 -2.47
CA ARG A 258 11.74 17.54 -3.93
C ARG A 258 10.38 17.74 -4.60
N LEU A 259 9.36 17.03 -4.12
CA LEU A 259 8.03 17.08 -4.72
C LEU A 259 7.33 18.42 -4.42
N ARG A 260 7.59 19.04 -3.26
CA ARG A 260 7.17 20.42 -2.99
C ARG A 260 7.78 21.39 -3.99
N ASN A 261 9.08 21.29 -4.26
CA ASN A 261 9.76 22.16 -5.22
C ASN A 261 9.17 21.99 -6.63
N VAL A 262 8.93 20.75 -7.06
CA VAL A 262 8.34 20.43 -8.37
C VAL A 262 6.92 20.99 -8.52
N PHE A 263 6.08 20.84 -7.49
CA PHE A 263 4.72 21.39 -7.49
C PHE A 263 4.66 22.88 -7.17
N GLY A 264 5.75 23.52 -6.78
CA GLY A 264 5.75 24.92 -6.32
C GLY A 264 4.96 25.12 -5.02
N PHE A 265 4.98 24.14 -4.12
CA PHE A 265 4.35 24.26 -2.81
C PHE A 265 5.27 24.93 -1.79
N ASP A 266 4.65 25.69 -0.88
CA ASP A 266 5.34 26.36 0.21
C ASP A 266 6.02 25.39 1.17
N GLU A 267 7.10 25.87 1.80
CA GLU A 267 7.77 25.14 2.85
C GLU A 267 6.94 25.10 4.14
N PRO A 268 6.73 23.90 4.74
CA PRO A 268 6.05 23.82 6.02
C PRO A 268 6.92 24.49 7.09
N GLY A 269 6.29 25.25 7.98
CA GLY A 269 6.97 25.85 9.11
C GLY A 269 7.58 24.79 10.05
N MET A 270 8.54 25.23 10.87
CA MET A 270 9.24 24.33 11.81
C MET A 270 8.29 23.69 12.82
N LEU A 271 7.23 24.38 13.22
CA LEU A 271 6.23 23.88 14.16
C LEU A 271 5.39 22.76 13.53
N GLU A 272 4.96 22.94 12.29
CA GLU A 272 4.22 21.95 11.52
C GLU A 272 5.04 20.67 11.32
N ALA A 273 6.31 20.83 10.94
CA ALA A 273 7.24 19.71 10.79
C ALA A 273 7.47 18.99 12.12
N SER A 274 7.79 19.75 13.18
CA SER A 274 8.05 19.19 14.52
C SER A 274 6.84 18.43 15.05
N PHE A 275 5.64 19.01 14.93
CA PHE A 275 4.39 18.36 15.32
C PHE A 275 4.17 17.06 14.53
N THR A 276 4.29 17.11 13.21
CA THR A 276 4.04 15.95 12.34
C THR A 276 5.00 14.80 12.63
N TYR A 277 6.31 15.08 12.71
CA TYR A 277 7.30 14.04 13.02
C TYR A 277 7.18 13.52 14.44
N THR A 278 6.87 14.37 15.42
CA THR A 278 6.62 13.94 16.81
C THR A 278 5.39 13.04 16.87
N PHE A 279 4.30 13.41 16.18
CA PHE A 279 3.09 12.59 16.11
C PHE A 279 3.40 11.20 15.52
N LEU A 280 4.15 11.13 14.41
CA LEU A 280 4.54 9.87 13.79
C LEU A 280 5.46 9.04 14.69
N LEU A 281 6.38 9.69 15.41
CA LEU A 281 7.27 9.02 16.37
C LEU A 281 6.49 8.45 17.57
N VAL A 282 5.56 9.22 18.12
CA VAL A 282 4.67 8.76 19.21
C VAL A 282 3.81 7.60 18.72
N ARG A 283 3.21 7.69 17.52
CA ARG A 283 2.48 6.57 16.90
C ARG A 283 3.38 5.34 16.79
N LYS A 284 4.62 5.50 16.29
CA LYS A 284 5.60 4.42 16.14
C LYS A 284 5.86 3.72 17.47
N PHE A 285 6.05 4.50 18.54
CA PHE A 285 6.28 3.99 19.90
C PHE A 285 5.04 3.27 20.47
N VAL A 286 3.87 3.91 20.40
CA VAL A 286 2.59 3.34 20.88
C VAL A 286 2.26 2.05 20.13
N LEU A 287 2.47 2.04 18.82
CA LEU A 287 2.31 0.82 18.04
C LEU A 287 3.25 -0.25 18.55
N ARG A 288 4.56 0.01 18.57
CA ARG A 288 5.55 -1.00 18.95
C ARG A 288 5.33 -1.63 20.33
N TYR A 289 4.96 -0.83 21.32
CA TYR A 289 5.02 -1.27 22.73
C TYR A 289 3.68 -1.36 23.44
N LEU A 290 2.64 -0.62 23.00
CA LEU A 290 1.41 -0.45 23.78
C LEU A 290 0.16 -1.04 23.13
N THR A 291 0.26 -1.52 21.89
CA THR A 291 -0.91 -2.06 21.16
C THR A 291 -0.63 -3.48 20.70
N LEU A 292 -1.64 -4.34 20.83
CA LEU A 292 -1.57 -5.71 20.34
C LEU A 292 -1.57 -5.74 18.79
N PRO A 293 -0.98 -6.78 18.17
CA PRO A 293 -1.07 -6.93 16.72
C PRO A 293 -2.53 -7.16 16.28
N ARG A 294 -2.86 -6.78 15.04
CA ARG A 294 -4.19 -7.05 14.47
C ARG A 294 -4.47 -8.54 14.43
N ILE A 295 -5.69 -8.93 14.81
CA ILE A 295 -6.16 -10.31 14.74
C ILE A 295 -6.80 -10.57 13.37
N PHE A 296 -7.56 -9.60 12.86
CA PHE A 296 -8.23 -9.66 11.56
C PHE A 296 -7.48 -8.82 10.53
N PRO A 297 -7.42 -9.26 9.26
CA PRO A 297 -6.81 -8.49 8.19
C PRO A 297 -7.65 -7.26 7.88
N GLU A 298 -6.99 -6.17 7.50
CA GLU A 298 -7.67 -5.07 6.81
C GLU A 298 -8.13 -5.56 5.44
N GLN A 299 -9.42 -5.39 5.12
CA GLN A 299 -9.98 -5.79 3.84
C GLN A 299 -10.18 -4.56 2.95
N TYR A 300 -9.49 -4.52 1.82
CA TYR A 300 -9.59 -3.43 0.85
C TYR A 300 -10.58 -3.74 -0.27
N ILE A 301 -10.50 -4.97 -0.79
CA ILE A 301 -11.41 -5.49 -1.82
C ILE A 301 -11.90 -6.90 -1.44
N SER A 302 -13.04 -7.32 -2.00
CA SER A 302 -13.56 -8.68 -1.83
C SER A 302 -12.90 -9.67 -2.80
N GLN A 303 -13.14 -10.96 -2.56
CA GLN A 303 -13.04 -11.92 -3.66
C GLN A 303 -14.16 -11.67 -4.68
N PRO A 304 -13.99 -12.08 -5.95
CA PRO A 304 -15.06 -12.03 -6.93
C PRO A 304 -16.29 -12.80 -6.44
N ASP A 305 -17.46 -12.18 -6.53
CA ASP A 305 -18.72 -12.85 -6.20
C ASP A 305 -18.98 -14.04 -7.15
N ALA A 306 -19.41 -15.17 -6.61
CA ALA A 306 -19.52 -16.42 -7.37
C ALA A 306 -20.60 -16.38 -8.47
N VAL A 307 -21.59 -15.50 -8.35
CA VAL A 307 -22.70 -15.40 -9.30
C VAL A 307 -22.46 -14.28 -10.31
N THR A 308 -22.06 -13.12 -9.81
CA THR A 308 -21.96 -11.89 -10.59
C THR A 308 -20.54 -11.59 -11.08
N GLY A 309 -19.51 -12.22 -10.50
CA GLY A 309 -18.11 -11.91 -10.73
C GLY A 309 -17.66 -10.56 -10.15
N ARG A 310 -18.56 -9.80 -9.52
CA ARG A 310 -18.27 -8.44 -9.05
C ARG A 310 -17.38 -8.45 -7.81
N ILE A 311 -16.49 -7.47 -7.75
CA ILE A 311 -15.59 -7.22 -6.63
C ILE A 311 -16.07 -5.97 -5.89
N GLN A 312 -16.21 -6.07 -4.58
CA GLN A 312 -16.56 -4.95 -3.71
C GLN A 312 -15.30 -4.22 -3.26
N HIS A 313 -15.42 -2.91 -3.10
CA HIS A 313 -14.37 -2.05 -2.57
C HIS A 313 -14.77 -1.51 -1.19
N TYR A 314 -13.87 -1.51 -0.22
CA TYR A 314 -14.20 -1.13 1.16
C TYR A 314 -13.49 0.15 1.63
N LYS A 315 -12.54 0.70 0.87
CA LYS A 315 -11.70 1.82 1.30
C LYS A 315 -11.56 2.91 0.25
N TRP A 316 -12.28 4.00 0.41
CA TRP A 316 -12.21 5.12 -0.52
C TRP A 316 -11.59 6.36 0.13
N LEU A 317 -11.02 7.21 -0.72
CA LEU A 317 -10.50 8.51 -0.28
C LEU A 317 -11.64 9.50 -0.10
N LYS A 318 -12.33 9.85 -1.20
CA LYS A 318 -13.35 10.90 -1.22
C LYS A 318 -14.74 10.36 -1.48
N ASP A 319 -14.92 9.68 -2.61
CA ASP A 319 -16.23 9.20 -3.07
C ASP A 319 -16.31 7.66 -2.95
N PRO A 320 -17.44 7.10 -2.52
CA PRO A 320 -17.57 5.67 -2.21
C PRO A 320 -17.81 4.82 -3.48
N TRP A 321 -16.88 4.88 -4.43
CA TRP A 321 -16.93 4.09 -5.65
C TRP A 321 -16.77 2.61 -5.34
N TYR A 322 -17.68 1.81 -5.91
CA TYR A 322 -17.74 0.36 -5.79
C TYR A 322 -17.99 -0.16 -4.36
N THR A 323 -18.43 0.73 -3.46
CA THR A 323 -18.59 0.42 -2.04
C THR A 323 -20.00 -0.06 -1.71
N PRO A 324 -20.15 -1.23 -1.06
CA PRO A 324 -21.45 -1.75 -0.70
C PRO A 324 -22.12 -0.93 0.42
N ALA A 325 -23.40 -0.68 0.24
CA ALA A 325 -24.28 0.03 1.17
C ALA A 325 -24.77 -0.86 2.32
N THR A 326 -23.85 -1.53 3.01
CA THR A 326 -24.13 -2.36 4.19
C THR A 326 -24.68 -1.54 5.36
N PHE A 327 -25.25 -2.22 6.36
CA PHE A 327 -25.71 -1.56 7.59
C PHE A 327 -24.58 -0.74 8.25
N TRP A 328 -23.39 -1.33 8.42
CA TRP A 328 -22.25 -0.66 9.07
C TRP A 328 -21.66 0.48 8.23
N SER A 329 -21.59 0.34 6.91
CA SER A 329 -21.09 1.42 6.05
C SER A 329 -22.06 2.60 5.92
N ARG A 330 -23.34 2.43 6.28
CA ARG A 330 -24.35 3.50 6.33
C ARG A 330 -24.64 4.06 7.72
N TRP A 331 -24.45 3.26 8.78
CA TRP A 331 -24.87 3.60 10.14
C TRP A 331 -23.78 3.45 11.21
N GLY A 332 -22.58 3.02 10.83
CA GLY A 332 -21.44 2.94 11.72
C GLY A 332 -20.85 4.31 12.11
N PRO A 333 -19.86 4.34 13.02
CA PRO A 333 -19.25 5.57 13.50
C PRO A 333 -18.66 6.45 12.38
N GLU A 334 -17.98 5.83 11.41
CA GLU A 334 -17.43 6.55 10.25
C GLU A 334 -18.55 7.20 9.41
N ALA A 335 -19.67 6.50 9.22
CA ALA A 335 -20.79 7.02 8.45
C ALA A 335 -21.47 8.20 9.16
N TRP A 336 -21.61 8.14 10.49
CA TRP A 336 -22.11 9.27 11.28
C TRP A 336 -21.19 10.48 11.21
N PHE A 337 -19.87 10.26 11.35
CA PHE A 337 -18.88 11.33 11.21
C PHE A 337 -18.96 11.98 9.82
N ARG A 338 -18.93 11.17 8.75
CA ARG A 338 -19.01 11.65 7.37
C ARG A 338 -20.29 12.45 7.13
N ARG A 339 -21.44 11.95 7.57
CA ARG A 339 -22.75 12.63 7.47
C ARG A 339 -22.75 13.97 8.19
N ALA A 340 -22.22 14.04 9.41
CA ALA A 340 -22.17 15.26 10.22
C ALA A 340 -21.39 16.40 9.54
N PHE A 341 -20.45 16.05 8.64
CA PHE A 341 -19.61 17.00 7.92
C PHE A 341 -19.89 17.06 6.41
N GLY A 342 -21.04 16.56 5.95
CA GLY A 342 -21.44 16.62 4.54
C GLY A 342 -20.56 15.81 3.58
N LEU A 343 -19.83 14.81 4.09
CA LEU A 343 -19.05 13.88 3.29
C LEU A 343 -19.92 12.70 2.83
N LYS A 344 -19.63 12.17 1.65
CA LYS A 344 -20.37 11.02 1.10
C LYS A 344 -20.11 9.74 1.91
N ILE A 345 -21.17 8.97 2.11
CA ILE A 345 -21.14 7.64 2.72
C ILE A 345 -21.51 6.57 1.69
N ALA A 346 -21.24 5.30 2.00
CA ALA A 346 -21.55 4.19 1.10
C ALA A 346 -23.03 4.19 0.66
N GLY A 347 -23.26 4.04 -0.64
CA GLY A 347 -24.58 4.13 -1.27
C GLY A 347 -25.05 5.54 -1.60
N ASP A 348 -24.31 6.60 -1.24
CA ASP A 348 -24.54 7.93 -1.81
C ASP A 348 -24.09 8.00 -3.27
N GLY A 349 -24.74 8.82 -4.09
CA GLY A 349 -24.47 8.91 -5.53
C GLY A 349 -25.18 7.85 -6.38
N GLY A 350 -25.92 6.93 -5.77
CA GLY A 350 -26.75 5.93 -6.44
C GLY A 350 -25.96 4.95 -7.32
N GLU A 351 -26.62 4.40 -8.33
CA GLU A 351 -26.05 3.37 -9.20
C GLU A 351 -24.83 3.83 -10.01
N VAL A 352 -24.63 5.15 -10.18
CA VAL A 352 -23.44 5.69 -10.84
C VAL A 352 -22.16 5.28 -10.09
N MET A 353 -22.21 5.24 -8.75
CA MET A 353 -21.09 4.83 -7.90
C MET A 353 -20.95 3.31 -7.79
N ARG A 354 -21.89 2.55 -8.37
CA ARG A 354 -21.90 1.07 -8.44
C ARG A 354 -21.73 0.40 -7.07
N PRO A 355 -22.67 0.60 -6.13
CA PRO A 355 -22.57 0.00 -4.79
C PRO A 355 -22.55 -1.54 -4.82
N GLY A 356 -22.99 -2.16 -5.92
CA GLY A 356 -22.88 -3.62 -6.16
C GLY A 356 -21.46 -4.12 -6.47
N GLY A 357 -20.45 -3.24 -6.51
CA GLY A 357 -19.08 -3.59 -6.86
C GLY A 357 -18.77 -3.41 -8.36
N PHE A 358 -17.55 -3.73 -8.74
CA PHE A 358 -17.03 -3.57 -10.11
C PHE A 358 -16.73 -4.91 -10.78
N LEU A 359 -16.85 -4.91 -12.11
CA LEU A 359 -16.03 -5.76 -12.98
C LEU A 359 -14.84 -4.93 -13.48
N PHE A 360 -13.75 -5.55 -13.93
CA PHE A 360 -12.59 -4.78 -14.36
C PHE A 360 -12.89 -3.86 -15.55
N GLU A 361 -13.85 -4.22 -16.40
CA GLU A 361 -14.32 -3.40 -17.52
C GLU A 361 -15.06 -2.14 -17.06
N ASP A 362 -15.60 -2.14 -15.83
CA ASP A 362 -16.25 -0.96 -15.25
C ASP A 362 -15.23 0.13 -14.86
N ILE A 363 -13.95 -0.21 -14.70
CA ILE A 363 -12.90 0.71 -14.21
C ILE A 363 -12.44 1.66 -15.31
N GLY A 364 -12.27 2.94 -14.99
CA GLY A 364 -11.67 3.95 -15.86
C GLY A 364 -12.60 5.14 -16.12
N PRO A 365 -12.15 6.12 -16.91
CA PRO A 365 -12.94 7.32 -17.16
C PRO A 365 -14.27 6.98 -17.83
N ARG A 366 -15.29 7.83 -17.62
CA ARG A 366 -16.68 7.58 -18.07
C ARG A 366 -16.82 7.19 -19.54
N ASN A 367 -15.94 7.68 -20.41
CA ASN A 367 -15.94 7.38 -21.84
C ASN A 367 -15.30 6.01 -22.20
N LYS A 368 -14.72 5.31 -21.22
CA LYS A 368 -14.05 4.00 -21.33
C LYS A 368 -14.69 2.91 -20.47
N MET A 369 -15.50 3.26 -19.47
CA MET A 369 -16.27 2.29 -18.68
C MET A 369 -17.12 1.38 -19.59
N GLY A 370 -17.04 0.07 -19.37
CA GLY A 370 -17.75 -0.96 -20.15
C GLY A 370 -17.23 -1.19 -21.57
N LYS A 371 -16.15 -0.52 -21.99
CA LYS A 371 -15.57 -0.69 -23.33
C LYS A 371 -14.39 -1.65 -23.32
N GLY A 372 -14.14 -2.28 -24.48
CA GLY A 372 -12.99 -3.14 -24.70
C GLY A 372 -13.11 -4.51 -24.04
N MET A 373 -14.32 -5.03 -23.84
CA MET A 373 -14.54 -6.32 -23.16
C MET A 373 -13.80 -7.47 -23.86
N GLU A 374 -13.95 -7.59 -25.18
CA GLU A 374 -13.31 -8.65 -25.96
C GLU A 374 -11.78 -8.49 -25.99
N GLU A 375 -11.28 -7.26 -26.18
CA GLU A 375 -9.85 -6.96 -26.14
C GLU A 375 -9.24 -7.24 -24.77
N THR A 376 -9.93 -6.86 -23.69
CA THR A 376 -9.51 -7.13 -22.30
C THR A 376 -9.49 -8.63 -22.04
N ALA A 377 -10.48 -9.39 -22.51
CA ALA A 377 -10.48 -10.85 -22.38
C ALA A 377 -9.30 -11.49 -23.15
N GLN A 378 -8.96 -10.99 -24.33
CA GLN A 378 -7.78 -11.45 -25.07
C GLN A 378 -6.48 -11.12 -24.34
N LEU A 379 -6.33 -9.88 -23.85
CA LEU A 379 -5.18 -9.45 -23.07
C LEU A 379 -5.04 -10.26 -21.77
N ALA A 380 -6.15 -10.63 -21.12
CA ALA A 380 -6.12 -11.47 -19.92
C ALA A 380 -5.58 -12.87 -20.23
N ARG A 381 -5.97 -13.48 -21.35
CA ARG A 381 -5.40 -14.77 -21.80
C ARG A 381 -3.90 -14.68 -22.05
N ILE A 382 -3.45 -13.57 -22.65
CA ILE A 382 -2.02 -13.33 -22.86
C ILE A 382 -1.30 -13.19 -21.52
N ALA A 383 -1.83 -12.37 -20.60
CA ALA A 383 -1.27 -12.15 -19.27
C ALA A 383 -1.10 -13.46 -18.48
N HIS A 384 -2.08 -14.37 -18.56
CA HIS A 384 -1.99 -15.70 -17.93
C HIS A 384 -0.78 -16.52 -18.37
N THR A 385 -0.45 -16.45 -19.66
CA THR A 385 0.62 -17.27 -20.24
C THR A 385 1.98 -16.59 -20.26
N ARG A 386 2.03 -15.27 -20.01
CA ARG A 386 3.24 -14.46 -20.20
C ARG A 386 4.31 -14.77 -19.16
N VAL A 387 3.92 -14.90 -17.89
CA VAL A 387 4.88 -15.14 -16.80
C VAL A 387 4.39 -16.28 -15.91
N ALA A 388 5.27 -17.24 -15.64
CA ALA A 388 4.97 -18.39 -14.80
C ALA A 388 4.65 -17.95 -13.35
N ALA A 389 3.43 -18.23 -12.90
CA ALA A 389 2.95 -17.87 -11.56
C ALA A 389 3.78 -18.49 -10.43
N GLY A 390 4.15 -19.77 -10.56
CA GLY A 390 4.98 -20.48 -9.57
C GLY A 390 6.49 -20.28 -9.76
N GLY A 391 6.91 -19.52 -10.77
CA GLY A 391 8.33 -19.28 -11.07
C GLY A 391 8.94 -18.19 -10.19
N CYS A 392 10.27 -18.17 -10.14
CA CYS A 392 11.03 -17.01 -9.69
C CYS A 392 11.44 -16.19 -10.93
N PRO A 393 11.17 -14.87 -10.98
CA PRO A 393 11.53 -14.03 -12.12
C PRO A 393 13.06 -13.79 -12.23
N PHE A 394 13.81 -14.13 -11.18
CA PHE A 394 15.27 -14.01 -11.11
C PHE A 394 16.00 -15.35 -11.25
N ALA A 395 15.27 -16.45 -11.48
CA ALA A 395 15.90 -17.74 -11.70
C ALA A 395 16.68 -17.72 -13.01
N LEU A 396 17.99 -17.96 -12.93
CA LEU A 396 18.83 -18.11 -14.11
C LEU A 396 18.31 -19.26 -15.00
N PRO A 397 18.39 -19.14 -16.34
CA PRO A 397 18.07 -20.23 -17.23
C PRO A 397 18.89 -21.47 -16.84
N ARG A 398 18.23 -22.63 -16.68
CA ARG A 398 18.96 -23.89 -16.51
C ARG A 398 19.85 -24.05 -17.75
N LYS A 399 21.18 -24.08 -17.56
CA LYS A 399 22.11 -24.47 -18.63
C LYS A 399 21.67 -25.84 -19.15
N SER A 400 21.19 -25.87 -20.39
CA SER A 400 20.78 -27.08 -21.11
C SER A 400 21.97 -27.98 -21.40
#